data_AF-A0A2G9RA06-F1
#
_entry.id   AF-A0A2G9RA06-F1
#
_cell.length_a   1.000
_cell.length_b   1.000
_cell.length_c   1.000
_cell.angle_alpha   90.00
_cell.angle_beta   90.00
_cell.angle_gamma   90.00
#
_symmetry.space_group_name_H-M   'P 1'
#
loop_
_entity.id
_entity.type
_entity.pdbx_description
1 polymer ?
#
loop_
_entity_poly.entity_id
_entity_poly.type
_entity_poly.pdbx_seq_one_letter_code
_entity_poly.pdbx_strand_id
1 'polypeptide(L)' 'MQAMSTTSNQVPQSKYAELLVIIEELGKEIRPTYAGSKSAMERLKRGIIHARGLVRECLAETERNARS' A
#
# COMPACT_ATOMS: atom_id res chain seq x y z
N MET A 1 34.59 15.68 -16.00
CA MET A 1 33.19 15.46 -16.44
C MET A 1 32.42 14.97 -15.23
N GLN A 2 31.54 15.79 -14.65
CA GLN A 2 30.64 15.38 -13.56
C GLN A 2 29.25 15.22 -14.16
N ALA A 3 28.68 14.01 -14.06
CA ALA A 3 27.30 13.74 -14.44
C ALA A 3 26.42 13.84 -13.20
N MET A 4 25.47 14.76 -13.27
CA MET A 4 24.49 15.09 -12.25
C MET A 4 23.43 13.98 -12.18
N SER A 5 23.42 13.21 -11.10
CA SER A 5 22.34 12.27 -10.80
C SER A 5 21.12 13.06 -10.35
N THR A 6 20.12 13.11 -11.21
CA THR A 6 18.82 13.73 -10.98
C THR A 6 18.22 13.29 -9.65
N THR A 7 18.01 14.25 -8.74
CA THR A 7 17.07 14.11 -7.62
C THR A 7 15.70 13.82 -8.23
N SER A 8 15.34 12.54 -8.31
CA SER A 8 13.97 12.14 -8.58
C SER A 8 13.14 12.62 -7.41
N ASN A 9 12.51 13.78 -7.59
CA ASN A 9 11.34 14.23 -6.86
C ASN A 9 10.25 13.19 -7.11
N GLN A 10 10.39 12.03 -6.45
CA GLN A 10 9.33 11.05 -6.31
C GLN A 10 8.19 11.85 -5.69
N VAL A 11 7.16 12.16 -6.48
CA VAL A 11 5.85 12.48 -5.92
C VAL A 11 5.62 11.35 -4.92
N PRO A 12 5.55 11.60 -3.60
CA PRO A 12 5.30 10.53 -2.66
C PRO A 12 4.02 9.90 -3.16
N GLN A 13 4.11 8.65 -3.64
CA GLN A 13 2.94 7.92 -4.10
C GLN A 13 1.97 8.01 -2.93
N SER A 14 0.90 8.79 -3.10
CA SER A 14 0.10 9.24 -1.96
C SER A 14 -0.30 7.99 -1.18
N LYS A 15 -0.32 8.04 0.15
CA LYS A 15 -0.64 6.84 0.97
C LYS A 15 -1.91 6.13 0.49
N TYR A 16 -2.85 6.89 -0.06
CA TYR A 16 -4.02 6.41 -0.77
C TYR A 16 -3.72 5.58 -2.03
N ALA A 17 -2.82 6.03 -2.91
CA ALA A 17 -2.39 5.27 -4.09
C ALA A 17 -1.67 3.97 -3.71
N GLU A 18 -0.86 3.97 -2.65
CA GLU A 18 -0.27 2.72 -2.12
C GLU A 18 -1.34 1.77 -1.56
N LEU A 19 -2.32 2.31 -0.82
CA LEU A 19 -3.45 1.53 -0.32
C LEU A 19 -4.28 0.89 -1.45
N LEU A 20 -4.52 1.60 -2.55
CA LEU A 20 -5.22 1.06 -3.72
C LEU A 20 -4.49 -0.14 -4.32
N VAL A 21 -3.17 -0.04 -4.49
CA VAL A 21 -2.35 -1.15 -5.02
C VAL A 21 -2.47 -2.38 -4.12
N ILE A 22 -2.39 -2.22 -2.80
CA ILE A 22 -2.50 -3.34 -1.86
C ILE A 22 -3.87 -3.99 -1.94
N ILE A 23 -4.95 -3.22 -2.08
CA ILE A 23 -6.31 -3.75 -2.23
C ILE A 23 -6.41 -4.60 -3.51
N GLU A 24 -5.83 -4.16 -4.63
CA GLU A 24 -5.81 -4.93 -5.87
C GLU A 24 -5.01 -6.24 -5.72
N GLU A 25 -3.87 -6.20 -5.04
CA GLU A 25 -3.08 -7.40 -4.76
C GLU A 25 -3.80 -8.39 -3.83
N LEU A 26 -4.46 -7.89 -2.78
CA LEU A 26 -5.27 -8.71 -1.88
C LEU A 26 -6.36 -9.47 -2.65
N GLY A 27 -7.01 -8.82 -3.63
CA GLY A 27 -8.00 -9.45 -4.49
C GLY A 27 -7.47 -10.65 -5.29
N LYS A 28 -6.20 -10.60 -5.73
CA LYS A 28 -5.55 -11.69 -6.47
C LYS A 28 -5.27 -12.91 -5.59
N GLU A 29 -5.04 -12.70 -4.29
CA GLU A 29 -4.71 -13.78 -3.35
C GLU A 29 -5.93 -14.55 -2.83
N ILE A 30 -7.17 -14.06 -3.06
CA ILE A 30 -8.40 -14.68 -2.55
C ILE A 30 -8.59 -16.11 -3.09
N ARG A 31 -8.68 -16.28 -4.42
CA ARG A 31 -8.88 -17.59 -5.05
C ARG A 31 -7.81 -18.62 -4.66
N PRO A 32 -6.49 -18.32 -4.76
CA PRO A 32 -5.47 -19.29 -4.38
C PRO A 32 -5.48 -19.61 -2.87
N THR A 33 -5.90 -18.68 -2.00
CA THR A 33 -6.08 -18.97 -0.57
C THR A 33 -7.19 -20.00 -0.36
N TYR A 34 -8.35 -19.83 -1.02
CA TYR A 34 -9.44 -20.81 -0.95
C TYR A 34 -9.10 -22.15 -1.61
N ALA A 35 -8.16 -22.17 -2.56
CA ALA A 35 -7.59 -23.40 -3.12
C ALA A 35 -6.55 -24.07 -2.20
N GLY A 36 -6.30 -23.56 -0.99
CA GLY A 36 -5.39 -24.14 -0.01
C GLY A 36 -3.93 -23.72 -0.12
N SER A 37 -3.61 -22.68 -0.91
CA SER A 37 -2.23 -22.18 -1.02
C SER A 37 -1.78 -21.49 0.27
N LYS A 38 -0.81 -22.10 0.97
CA LYS A 38 -0.22 -21.55 2.20
C LYS A 38 0.48 -20.22 1.96
N SER A 39 1.24 -20.11 0.86
CA SER A 39 1.94 -18.86 0.50
C SER A 39 0.96 -17.73 0.19
N ALA A 40 -0.16 -18.03 -0.47
CA ALA A 40 -1.18 -17.03 -0.74
C ALA A 40 -1.87 -16.56 0.54
N MET A 41 -2.18 -17.49 1.44
CA MET A 41 -2.72 -17.16 2.77
C MET A 41 -1.79 -16.22 3.55
N GLU A 42 -0.48 -16.47 3.52
CA GLU A 42 0.48 -15.60 4.17
C GLU A 42 0.55 -14.21 3.55
N ARG A 43 0.56 -14.11 2.21
CA ARG A 43 0.53 -12.82 1.51
C ARG A 43 -0.75 -12.05 1.81
N LEU A 44 -1.90 -12.74 1.83
CA LEU A 44 -3.18 -12.16 2.20
C LEU A 44 -3.17 -11.60 3.63
N LYS A 45 -2.66 -12.36 4.61
CA LYS A 45 -2.52 -11.89 6.00
C LYS A 45 -1.63 -10.66 6.11
N ARG A 46 -0.46 -10.68 5.46
CA ARG A 46 0.49 -9.56 5.45
C ARG A 46 -0.12 -8.30 4.81
N GLY A 47 -0.77 -8.45 3.66
CA GLY A 47 -1.41 -7.33 2.97
C GLY A 47 -2.54 -6.72 3.79
N ILE A 48 -3.33 -7.52 4.51
CA ILE A 48 -4.39 -7.01 5.41
C ILE A 48 -3.80 -6.17 6.54
N ILE A 49 -2.73 -6.65 7.19
CA ILE A 49 -2.06 -5.90 8.26
C ILE A 49 -1.49 -4.59 7.72
N HIS A 50 -0.86 -4.63 6.54
CA HIS A 50 -0.27 -3.46 5.91
C HIS A 50 -1.33 -2.42 5.53
N ALA A 51 -2.39 -2.84 4.83
CA ALA A 51 -3.52 -1.98 4.46
C ALA A 51 -4.14 -1.31 5.69
N ARG A 52 -4.28 -2.03 6.81
CA ARG A 52 -4.80 -1.47 8.07
C ARG A 52 -3.90 -0.36 8.62
N GLY A 53 -2.58 -0.51 8.50
CA GLY A 53 -1.62 0.54 8.88
C GLY A 53 -1.81 1.79 8.04
N LEU A 54 -1.79 1.63 6.71
CA LEU A 54 -1.95 2.74 5.77
C LEU A 54 -3.28 3.47 5.90
N VAL A 55 -4.38 2.76 6.16
CA VAL A 55 -5.69 3.39 6.40
C VAL A 55 -5.64 4.33 7.60
N ARG A 56 -4.97 3.94 8.69
CA ARG A 56 -4.82 4.82 9.86
C ARG A 56 -4.05 6.09 9.53
N GLU A 57 -3.00 5.96 8.72
CA GLU A 57 -2.20 7.11 8.29
C GLU A 57 -2.97 8.01 7.30
N CYS A 58 -3.74 7.43 6.39
CA CYS A 58 -4.61 8.17 5.47
C CYS A 58 -5.70 8.95 6.22
N LEU A 59 -6.30 8.34 7.24
CA LEU A 59 -7.29 9.01 8.09
C LEU A 59 -6.66 10.18 8.84
N ALA A 60 -5.52 9.97 9.51
CA ALA A 60 -4.83 11.02 10.24
C ALA A 60 -4.40 12.20 9.32
N GLU A 61 -3.95 11.89 8.10
CA GLU A 61 -3.61 12.90 7.09
C GLU A 61 -4.84 13.70 6.65
N THR A 62 -5.98 13.02 6.42
CA THR A 62 -7.25 13.65 6.06
C THR A 62 -7.77 14.55 7.18
N GLU A 63 -7.72 14.08 8.44
CA GLU A 63 -8.13 14.87 9.61
C GLU A 63 -7.27 16.12 9.79
N ARG A 64 -5.95 16.02 9.56
CA ARG A 64 -5.06 17.19 9.61
C ARG A 64 -5.38 18.18 8.50
N ASN A 65 -5.61 17.70 7.27
CA ASN A 65 -5.95 18.54 6.13
C ASN A 65 -7.31 19.24 6.31
N ALA A 66 -8.28 18.59 6.95
CA ALA A 66 -9.59 19.18 7.25
C ALA A 66 -9.56 20.25 8.38
N ARG A 67 -8.47 20.28 9.17
CA ARG A 67 -8.25 21.29 10.24
C ARG A 67 -7.36 22.45 9.80
N SER A 68 -6.79 22.38 8.59
CA SER A 68 -5.92 23.40 7.98
C SER A 68 -6.74 24.30 7.08
#